data_AF-A0A7C6DNP7-F1
#
_entry.id   AF-A0A7C6DNP7-F1
#
_cell.length_a   1.000
_cell.length_b   1.000
_cell.length_c   1.000
_cell.angle_alpha   90.00
_cell.angle_beta   90.00
_cell.angle_gamma   90.00
#
_symmetry.space_group_name_H-M   'P 1'
#
loop_
_entity.id
_entity.type
_entity.pdbx_description
1 polymer ?
#
loop_
_entity_poly.entity_id
_entity_poly.type
_entity_poly.pdbx_seq_one_letter_code
_entity_poly.pdbx_strand_id
1 'polypeptide(L)'
;MQSESATQFVLMGRNPYVESYADTPMGKWEFDIGGVRVNPGLEHYAYLPLTFLLPLPAQALAGDRFDQRWVYLAFYAATLMLSTRLARDETRRLSLLLILALNPLFVPFFVEGRNDVISLFWLVLIVLAVQRRQWMLSAAWLALACATKQFAWFLTPFWLMLVAGRGTRAEQWSRLKRPLAVLVGGTALLLGPWLLWDAAAFVRDITYFQTGPAGGGYPVSGFSFAVLLLALGVIQSPLETFPYWLFQLAAALPLLIIMLRRQRREPSVTVMLMGAGLFTFAIGFFSQFFHDNYFGFIIAVMALAQFGETTELG
;
A
#
# COMPACT_ATOMS: atom_id res chain seq x y z
N MET A 1 -4.98 -18.73 -1.10
CA MET A 1 -4.76 -17.36 -1.61
C MET A 1 -3.31 -17.21 -2.07
N GLN A 2 -3.01 -16.27 -2.97
CA GLN A 2 -1.66 -16.13 -3.54
C GLN A 2 -0.57 -15.95 -2.47
N SER A 3 -0.80 -15.11 -1.45
CA SER A 3 0.16 -14.89 -0.36
C SER A 3 0.41 -16.13 0.49
N GLU A 4 -0.58 -17.03 0.65
CA GLU A 4 -0.38 -18.28 1.38
C GLU A 4 0.54 -19.23 0.61
N SER A 5 0.35 -19.32 -0.71
CA SER A 5 1.23 -20.08 -1.60
C SER A 5 2.64 -19.51 -1.60
N ALA A 6 2.78 -18.18 -1.63
CA ALA A 6 4.08 -17.50 -1.54
C ALA A 6 4.80 -17.84 -0.23
N THR A 7 4.11 -17.84 0.90
CA THR A 7 4.69 -18.27 2.19
C THR A 7 5.13 -19.73 2.15
N GLN A 8 4.35 -20.63 1.53
CA GLN A 8 4.74 -22.04 1.36
C GLN A 8 6.02 -22.17 0.53
N PHE A 9 6.15 -21.41 -0.56
CA PHE A 9 7.37 -21.39 -1.36
C PHE A 9 8.58 -20.98 -0.51
N VAL A 10 8.47 -19.92 0.30
CA VAL A 10 9.56 -19.52 1.21
C VAL A 10 9.90 -20.60 2.22
N LEU A 11 8.91 -21.27 2.82
CA LEU A 11 9.12 -22.38 3.75
C LEU A 11 9.83 -23.58 3.09
N MET A 12 9.68 -23.74 1.78
CA MET A 12 10.37 -24.76 0.97
C MET A 12 11.72 -24.27 0.40
N GLY A 13 12.16 -23.06 0.76
CA GLY A 13 13.40 -22.47 0.24
C GLY A 13 13.32 -22.04 -1.23
N ARG A 14 12.12 -21.77 -1.74
CA ARG A 14 11.85 -21.31 -3.11
C ARG A 14 11.54 -19.82 -3.14
N ASN A 15 11.86 -19.17 -4.25
CA ASN A 15 11.65 -17.74 -4.43
C ASN A 15 10.23 -17.45 -4.98
N PRO A 16 9.33 -16.80 -4.22
CA PRO A 16 7.94 -16.56 -4.64
C PRO A 16 7.78 -15.69 -5.90
N TYR A 17 8.82 -14.93 -6.26
CA TYR A 17 8.83 -14.07 -7.46
C TYR A 17 9.24 -14.82 -8.74
N VAL A 18 9.64 -16.09 -8.62
CA VAL A 18 10.10 -16.94 -9.73
C VAL A 18 9.16 -18.12 -9.97
N GLU A 19 8.52 -18.62 -8.92
CA GLU A 19 7.60 -19.76 -9.00
C GLU A 19 6.29 -19.41 -9.72
N SER A 20 5.74 -20.38 -10.44
CA SER A 20 4.38 -20.31 -10.98
C SER A 20 3.36 -20.67 -9.90
N TYR A 21 2.22 -19.97 -9.91
CA TYR A 21 1.07 -20.20 -9.04
C TYR A 21 -0.01 -21.06 -9.71
N ALA A 22 0.23 -21.57 -10.93
CA ALA A 22 -0.72 -22.38 -11.68
C ALA A 22 -1.16 -23.65 -10.94
N ASP A 23 -0.23 -24.32 -10.25
CA ASP A 23 -0.52 -25.55 -9.48
C ASP A 23 -1.06 -25.28 -8.06
N THR A 24 -1.32 -24.02 -7.73
CA THR A 24 -1.82 -23.63 -6.40
C THR A 24 -3.35 -23.48 -6.40
N PRO A 25 -4.01 -23.31 -5.24
CA PRO A 25 -5.45 -23.03 -5.21
C PRO A 25 -5.88 -21.84 -6.09
N MET A 26 -4.99 -20.85 -6.32
CA MET A 26 -5.27 -19.70 -7.18
C MET A 26 -5.45 -20.09 -8.65
N GLY A 27 -4.69 -21.07 -9.16
CA GLY A 27 -4.82 -21.54 -10.55
C GLY A 27 -6.12 -22.29 -10.83
N LYS A 28 -6.87 -22.66 -9.79
CA LYS A 28 -8.18 -23.33 -9.91
C LYS A 28 -9.35 -22.34 -10.02
N TRP A 29 -9.12 -21.06 -9.75
CA TRP A 29 -10.17 -20.04 -9.79
C TRP A 29 -10.36 -19.55 -11.21
N GLU A 30 -11.63 -19.44 -11.62
CA GLU A 30 -11.97 -18.82 -12.91
C GLU A 30 -11.56 -17.35 -12.89
N PHE A 31 -10.96 -16.90 -14.00
CA PHE A 31 -10.55 -15.53 -14.21
C PHE A 31 -11.26 -14.99 -15.44
N ASP A 32 -12.00 -13.89 -15.28
CA ASP A 32 -12.56 -13.15 -16.40
C ASP A 32 -12.51 -11.66 -16.08
N ILE A 33 -11.61 -10.96 -16.75
CA ILE A 33 -11.51 -9.50 -16.69
C ILE A 33 -11.46 -8.96 -18.11
N GLY A 34 -12.56 -8.34 -18.55
CA GLY A 34 -12.65 -7.76 -19.87
C GLY A 34 -12.46 -8.79 -21.01
N GLY A 35 -12.84 -10.05 -20.79
CA GLY A 35 -12.66 -11.13 -21.77
C GLY A 35 -11.27 -11.81 -21.71
N VAL A 36 -10.37 -11.36 -20.83
CA VAL A 36 -9.12 -12.06 -20.52
C VAL A 36 -9.43 -13.23 -19.61
N ARG A 37 -9.22 -14.46 -20.09
CA ARG A 37 -9.56 -15.71 -19.37
C ARG A 37 -8.40 -16.39 -18.66
N VAL A 38 -7.17 -16.04 -19.04
CA VAL A 38 -5.96 -16.56 -18.38
C VAL A 38 -5.50 -15.53 -17.37
N ASN A 39 -5.43 -15.92 -16.10
CA ASN A 39 -5.00 -15.04 -15.03
C ASN A 39 -3.49 -14.75 -15.15
N PRO A 40 -3.08 -13.52 -15.50
CA PRO A 40 -1.65 -13.21 -15.65
C PRO A 40 -0.93 -13.20 -14.28
N GLY A 41 -1.67 -13.08 -13.17
CA GLY A 41 -1.12 -13.18 -11.82
C GLY A 41 -0.65 -14.59 -11.44
N LEU A 42 -0.87 -15.60 -12.29
CA LEU A 42 -0.32 -16.94 -12.04
C LEU A 42 1.19 -17.01 -12.22
N GLU A 43 1.79 -16.09 -12.98
CA GLU A 43 3.24 -16.06 -13.23
C GLU A 43 3.93 -14.89 -12.49
N HIS A 44 3.19 -14.16 -11.65
CA HIS A 44 3.68 -12.95 -11.01
C HIS A 44 3.19 -12.80 -9.57
N TYR A 45 4.11 -12.61 -8.63
CA TYR A 45 3.78 -12.25 -7.25
C TYR A 45 3.80 -10.72 -7.05
N ALA A 46 2.64 -10.10 -7.23
CA ALA A 46 2.49 -8.64 -7.30
C ALA A 46 2.66 -7.87 -5.97
N TYR A 47 3.04 -8.56 -4.88
CA TYR A 47 3.09 -8.00 -3.53
C TYR A 47 4.52 -7.95 -2.97
N LEU A 48 4.72 -7.04 -2.01
CA LEU A 48 6.02 -6.85 -1.36
C LEU A 48 6.24 -7.87 -0.23
N PRO A 49 7.49 -8.20 0.12
CA PRO A 49 7.82 -9.40 0.89
C PRO A 49 7.13 -9.56 2.24
N LEU A 50 6.78 -8.44 2.91
CA LEU A 50 6.15 -8.54 4.22
C LEU A 50 4.78 -9.24 4.15
N THR A 51 4.13 -9.33 2.99
CA THR A 51 2.82 -9.99 2.84
C THR A 51 2.88 -11.50 3.00
N PHE A 52 4.02 -12.14 2.72
CA PHE A 52 4.25 -13.57 2.98
C PHE A 52 5.22 -13.82 4.14
N LEU A 53 6.06 -12.85 4.53
CA LEU A 53 6.93 -12.99 5.70
C LEU A 53 6.17 -12.88 7.03
N LEU A 54 5.17 -12.00 7.10
CA LEU A 54 4.38 -11.78 8.31
C LEU A 54 3.57 -13.03 8.73
N PRO A 55 2.85 -13.73 7.84
CA PRO A 55 2.16 -14.97 8.20
C PRO A 55 3.09 -16.18 8.40
N LEU A 56 4.37 -16.11 7.99
CA LEU A 56 5.29 -17.25 7.97
C LEU A 56 5.31 -18.06 9.28
N PRO A 57 5.43 -17.47 10.49
CA PRO A 57 5.45 -18.25 11.72
C PRO A 57 4.12 -18.97 11.98
N ALA A 58 2.99 -18.30 11.73
CA ALA A 58 1.67 -18.89 11.95
C ALA A 58 1.39 -20.02 10.95
N GLN A 59 1.79 -19.84 9.70
CA GLN A 59 1.63 -20.85 8.66
C GLN A 59 2.56 -22.04 8.85
N ALA A 60 3.80 -21.83 9.31
CA ALA A 60 4.72 -22.90 9.66
C ALA A 60 4.18 -23.81 10.78
N LEU A 61 3.44 -23.24 11.74
CA LEU A 61 2.83 -23.99 12.84
C LEU A 61 1.50 -24.66 12.45
N ALA A 62 0.68 -23.99 11.65
CA ALA A 62 -0.66 -24.47 11.29
C ALA A 62 -0.67 -25.39 10.06
N GLY A 63 0.35 -25.33 9.21
CA GLY A 63 0.43 -26.08 7.96
C GLY A 63 -0.74 -25.76 7.03
N ASP A 64 -1.34 -26.79 6.44
CA ASP A 64 -2.45 -26.65 5.49
C ASP A 64 -3.75 -26.14 6.10
N ARG A 65 -3.84 -26.07 7.44
CA ARG A 65 -4.99 -25.48 8.14
C ARG A 65 -4.88 -23.96 8.28
N PHE A 66 -3.76 -23.38 7.86
CA PHE A 66 -3.55 -21.94 7.90
C PHE A 66 -4.49 -21.24 6.92
N ASP A 67 -5.07 -20.12 7.37
CA ASP A 67 -5.87 -19.24 6.55
C ASP A 67 -5.47 -17.78 6.83
N GLN A 68 -4.94 -17.13 5.81
CA GLN A 68 -4.43 -15.77 5.79
C GLN A 68 -5.51 -14.75 6.18
N ARG A 69 -6.79 -15.05 5.96
CA ARG A 69 -7.90 -14.13 6.33
C ARG A 69 -7.93 -13.88 7.83
N TRP A 70 -7.51 -14.84 8.66
CA TRP A 70 -7.41 -14.62 10.10
C TRP A 70 -6.33 -13.59 10.46
N VAL A 71 -5.22 -13.57 9.72
CA VAL A 71 -4.20 -12.53 9.88
C VAL A 71 -4.81 -11.18 9.51
N TYR A 72 -5.46 -11.06 8.35
CA TYR A 72 -6.09 -9.82 7.93
C TYR A 72 -7.15 -9.32 8.91
N LEU A 73 -7.98 -10.22 9.46
CA LEU A 73 -8.99 -9.89 10.46
C LEU A 73 -8.35 -9.41 11.78
N ALA A 74 -7.25 -10.04 12.23
CA ALA A 74 -6.53 -9.61 13.42
C ALA A 74 -5.93 -8.20 13.23
N PHE A 75 -5.30 -7.93 12.08
CA PHE A 75 -4.78 -6.60 11.72
C PHE A 75 -5.90 -5.56 11.64
N TYR A 76 -7.06 -5.93 11.12
CA TYR A 76 -8.22 -5.06 11.07
C TYR A 76 -8.78 -4.72 12.45
N ALA A 77 -9.00 -5.73 13.29
CA ALA A 77 -9.47 -5.54 14.66
C ALA A 77 -8.49 -4.66 15.47
N ALA A 78 -7.19 -4.90 15.31
CA ALA A 78 -6.16 -4.06 15.93
C ALA A 78 -6.19 -2.62 15.39
N THR A 79 -6.42 -2.42 14.08
CA THR A 79 -6.59 -1.10 13.47
C THR A 79 -7.75 -0.33 14.09
N LEU A 80 -8.90 -0.98 14.27
CA LEU A 80 -10.08 -0.37 14.90
C LEU A 80 -9.80 -0.02 16.37
N MET A 81 -9.23 -0.97 17.13
CA MET A 81 -8.88 -0.76 18.53
C MET A 81 -7.89 0.41 18.70
N LEU A 82 -6.85 0.48 17.86
CA LEU A 82 -5.84 1.53 17.92
C LEU A 82 -6.38 2.89 17.46
N SER A 83 -7.30 2.90 16.50
CA SER A 83 -7.96 4.12 16.01
C SER A 83 -8.77 4.83 17.10
N THR A 84 -9.22 4.12 18.14
CA THR A 84 -9.89 4.74 19.30
C THR A 84 -9.01 5.78 20.02
N ARG A 85 -7.68 5.66 19.88
CA ARG A 85 -6.70 6.56 20.51
C ARG A 85 -6.32 7.74 19.64
N LEU A 86 -6.86 7.82 18.42
CA LEU A 86 -6.54 8.88 17.48
C LEU A 86 -7.37 10.14 17.68
N ALA A 87 -8.50 10.09 18.39
CA ALA A 87 -9.33 11.26 18.66
C ALA A 87 -9.82 11.26 20.12
N ARG A 88 -9.73 12.41 20.82
CA ARG A 88 -10.30 12.59 22.17
C ARG A 88 -11.77 12.92 22.11
N ASP A 89 -12.18 13.73 21.13
CA ASP A 89 -13.58 14.04 20.90
C ASP A 89 -14.36 12.77 20.52
N GLU A 90 -15.45 12.52 21.24
CA GLU A 90 -16.23 11.30 21.09
C GLU A 90 -16.89 11.22 19.72
N THR A 91 -17.42 12.33 19.22
CA THR A 91 -18.09 12.37 17.90
C THR A 91 -17.09 12.02 16.81
N ARG A 92 -15.93 12.68 16.78
CA ARG A 92 -14.86 12.37 15.81
C ARG A 92 -14.39 10.93 15.91
N ARG A 93 -14.19 10.42 17.12
CA ARG A 93 -13.78 9.03 17.34
C ARG A 93 -14.81 8.05 16.79
N LEU A 94 -16.10 8.26 17.08
CA LEU A 94 -17.17 7.41 16.57
C LEU A 94 -17.32 7.53 15.05
N SER A 95 -17.22 8.73 14.48
CA SER A 95 -17.22 8.92 13.02
C SER A 95 -16.09 8.18 12.34
N LEU A 96 -14.86 8.26 12.89
CA LEU A 96 -13.72 7.51 12.37
C LEU A 96 -13.99 6.01 12.42
N LEU A 97 -14.43 5.49 13.57
CA LEU A 97 -14.70 4.07 13.74
C LEU A 97 -15.82 3.58 12.82
N LEU A 98 -16.89 4.36 12.63
CA LEU A 98 -17.98 4.01 11.71
C LEU A 98 -17.47 3.91 10.28
N ILE A 99 -16.69 4.90 9.81
CA ILE A 99 -16.15 4.89 8.45
C ILE A 99 -15.18 3.73 8.26
N LEU A 100 -14.33 3.44 9.25
CA LEU A 100 -13.38 2.33 9.15
C LEU A 100 -14.09 0.97 9.23
N ALA A 101 -14.94 0.77 10.24
CA ALA A 101 -15.56 -0.52 10.56
C ALA A 101 -16.62 -0.93 9.54
N LEU A 102 -17.41 0.03 9.05
CA LEU A 102 -18.56 -0.19 8.17
C LEU A 102 -18.26 0.20 6.71
N ASN A 103 -16.99 0.26 6.32
CA ASN A 103 -16.62 0.52 4.93
C ASN A 103 -17.06 -0.66 4.03
N PRO A 104 -18.07 -0.52 3.15
CA PRO A 104 -18.50 -1.64 2.32
C PRO A 104 -17.44 -2.05 1.29
N LEU A 105 -16.56 -1.12 0.91
CA LEU A 105 -15.43 -1.39 0.02
C LEU A 105 -14.37 -2.27 0.68
N PHE A 106 -14.54 -2.58 1.97
CA PHE A 106 -13.68 -3.49 2.70
C PHE A 106 -14.15 -4.94 2.65
N VAL A 107 -15.37 -5.21 2.19
CA VAL A 107 -15.89 -6.58 2.09
C VAL A 107 -15.00 -7.50 1.24
N PRO A 108 -14.49 -7.08 0.06
CA PRO A 108 -13.57 -7.90 -0.72
C PRO A 108 -12.26 -8.23 -0.01
N PHE A 109 -11.81 -7.46 1.00
CA PHE A 109 -10.62 -7.82 1.78
C PHE A 109 -10.78 -9.17 2.46
N PHE A 110 -11.93 -9.39 3.07
CA PHE A 110 -12.19 -10.60 3.85
C PHE A 110 -12.55 -11.77 2.96
N VAL A 111 -13.25 -11.52 1.84
CA VAL A 111 -13.68 -12.59 0.94
C VAL A 111 -12.54 -13.05 0.04
N GLU A 112 -11.84 -12.13 -0.62
CA GLU A 112 -10.80 -12.43 -1.61
C GLU A 112 -9.38 -12.45 -1.02
N GLY A 113 -9.21 -11.94 0.21
CA GLY A 113 -7.90 -11.90 0.86
C GLY A 113 -6.98 -10.79 0.36
N ARG A 114 -7.54 -9.62 0.00
CA ARG A 114 -6.74 -8.45 -0.34
C ARG A 114 -6.04 -7.90 0.93
N ASN A 115 -4.89 -7.26 0.76
CA ASN A 115 -3.95 -6.97 1.85
C ASN A 115 -3.92 -5.51 2.34
N ASP A 116 -4.76 -4.62 1.82
CA ASP A 116 -4.69 -3.18 2.12
C ASP A 116 -4.95 -2.88 3.61
N VAL A 117 -5.67 -3.75 4.31
CA VAL A 117 -5.93 -3.60 5.74
C VAL A 117 -4.64 -3.65 6.58
N ILE A 118 -3.62 -4.39 6.13
CA ILE A 118 -2.30 -4.40 6.77
C ILE A 118 -1.63 -3.03 6.58
N SER A 119 -1.77 -2.44 5.39
CA SER A 119 -1.21 -1.10 5.12
C SER A 119 -1.88 -0.03 5.98
N LEU A 120 -3.19 -0.14 6.20
CA LEU A 120 -3.94 0.75 7.07
C LEU A 120 -3.52 0.60 8.54
N PHE A 121 -3.26 -0.62 9.00
CA PHE A 121 -2.73 -0.87 10.34
C PHE A 121 -1.40 -0.16 10.56
N TRP A 122 -0.45 -0.30 9.63
CA TRP A 122 0.83 0.40 9.72
C TRP A 122 0.64 1.91 9.73
N LEU A 123 -0.28 2.44 8.91
CA LEU A 123 -0.58 3.87 8.87
C LEU A 123 -1.07 4.39 10.23
N VAL A 124 -1.96 3.67 10.90
CA VAL A 124 -2.44 4.03 12.25
C VAL A 124 -1.29 4.06 13.26
N LEU A 125 -0.38 3.07 13.21
CA LEU A 125 0.81 3.05 14.07
C LEU A 125 1.78 4.21 13.78
N ILE A 126 1.99 4.55 12.50
CA ILE A 126 2.79 5.71 12.09
C ILE A 126 2.20 6.98 12.69
N VAL A 127 0.89 7.20 12.56
CA VAL A 127 0.20 8.38 13.10
C VAL A 127 0.32 8.43 14.62
N LEU A 128 0.08 7.32 15.33
CA LEU A 128 0.19 7.25 16.78
C LEU A 128 1.61 7.55 17.28
N ALA A 129 2.64 7.10 16.57
CA ALA A 129 4.03 7.37 16.90
C ALA A 129 4.40 8.84 16.60
N VAL A 130 3.92 9.40 15.49
CA VAL A 130 4.11 10.80 15.11
C VAL A 130 3.46 11.76 16.12
N GLN A 131 2.22 11.49 16.55
CA GLN A 131 1.53 12.27 17.60
C GLN A 131 2.32 12.31 18.92
N ARG A 132 3.08 11.24 19.21
CA ARG A 132 3.97 11.14 20.39
C ARG A 132 5.39 11.65 20.13
N ARG A 133 5.67 12.22 18.95
CA ARG A 133 7.00 12.66 18.48
C ARG A 133 8.06 11.54 18.52
N GLN A 134 7.64 10.28 18.42
CA GLN A 134 8.52 9.11 18.40
C GLN A 134 8.99 8.84 16.96
N TRP A 135 9.85 9.71 16.43
CA TRP A 135 10.26 9.71 15.02
C TRP A 135 10.94 8.43 14.54
N MET A 136 11.74 7.79 15.39
CA MET A 136 12.38 6.52 15.04
C MET A 136 11.36 5.37 14.98
N LEU A 137 10.38 5.38 15.89
CA LEU A 137 9.33 4.36 15.90
C LEU A 137 8.40 4.54 14.69
N SER A 138 8.04 5.79 14.34
CA SER A 138 7.25 6.04 13.13
C SER A 138 8.02 5.66 11.86
N ALA A 139 9.34 5.84 11.83
CA ALA A 139 10.19 5.37 10.73
C ALA A 139 10.21 3.84 10.61
N ALA A 140 10.26 3.12 11.74
CA ALA A 140 10.22 1.66 11.76
C ALA A 140 8.87 1.15 11.22
N TRP A 141 7.75 1.74 11.65
CA TRP A 141 6.43 1.42 11.12
C TRP A 141 6.29 1.76 9.63
N LEU A 142 6.87 2.86 9.19
CA LEU A 142 6.90 3.22 7.78
C LEU A 142 7.75 2.23 6.95
N ALA A 143 8.86 1.71 7.48
CA ALA A 143 9.63 0.67 6.81
C ALA A 143 8.82 -0.63 6.61
N LEU A 144 8.07 -1.05 7.63
CA LEU A 144 7.15 -2.20 7.51
C LEU A 144 6.05 -1.93 6.50
N ALA A 145 5.48 -0.73 6.49
CA ALA A 145 4.47 -0.32 5.50
C ALA A 145 5.05 -0.38 4.07
N CYS A 146 6.25 0.18 3.87
CA CYS A 146 6.98 0.17 2.60
C CYS A 146 7.40 -1.23 2.15
N ALA A 147 7.46 -2.21 3.04
CA ALA A 147 7.69 -3.62 2.71
C ALA A 147 6.39 -4.43 2.58
N THR A 148 5.23 -3.83 2.86
CA THR A 148 3.90 -4.45 2.70
C THR A 148 3.24 -4.02 1.39
N LYS A 149 3.26 -2.71 1.09
CA LYS A 149 2.54 -2.16 -0.07
C LYS A 149 3.20 -0.89 -0.60
N GLN A 150 3.27 -0.79 -1.93
CA GLN A 150 3.88 0.33 -2.65
C GLN A 150 3.23 1.67 -2.31
N PHE A 151 1.94 1.69 -1.93
CA PHE A 151 1.24 2.92 -1.52
C PHE A 151 1.89 3.60 -0.30
N ALA A 152 2.59 2.85 0.56
CA ALA A 152 3.33 3.45 1.66
C ALA A 152 4.51 4.32 1.18
N TRP A 153 5.05 4.05 -0.02
CA TRP A 153 6.11 4.87 -0.62
C TRP A 153 5.60 6.29 -0.90
N PHE A 154 4.32 6.43 -1.24
CA PHE A 154 3.66 7.70 -1.51
C PHE A 154 3.44 8.56 -0.26
N LEU A 155 3.43 7.97 0.93
CA LEU A 155 3.41 8.68 2.21
C LEU A 155 4.79 9.25 2.57
N THR A 156 5.86 8.57 2.15
CA THR A 156 7.25 8.87 2.54
C THR A 156 7.65 10.34 2.33
N PRO A 157 7.44 10.99 1.17
CA PRO A 157 7.86 12.39 1.00
C PRO A 157 7.17 13.35 1.98
N PHE A 158 5.90 13.11 2.31
CA PHE A 158 5.16 13.91 3.28
C PHE A 158 5.65 13.67 4.71
N TRP A 159 5.93 12.41 5.07
CA TRP A 159 6.50 12.05 6.36
C TRP A 159 7.90 12.66 6.55
N LEU A 160 8.78 12.57 5.54
CA LEU A 160 10.11 13.17 5.59
C LEU A 160 10.03 14.67 5.86
N MET A 161 9.09 15.35 5.20
CA MET A 161 8.88 16.78 5.37
C MET A 161 8.33 17.14 6.75
N LEU A 162 7.43 16.31 7.29
CA LEU A 162 6.91 16.44 8.64
C LEU A 162 8.01 16.29 9.71
N VAL A 163 8.88 15.27 9.57
CA VAL A 163 9.98 15.00 10.51
C VAL A 163 11.06 16.08 10.44
N ALA A 164 11.40 16.53 9.24
CA ALA A 164 12.39 17.60 9.05
C ALA A 164 11.93 18.90 9.74
N GLY A 165 10.64 19.24 9.61
CA GLY A 165 10.04 20.45 10.17
C GLY A 165 10.66 21.73 9.60
N ARG A 166 10.44 22.85 10.30
CA ARG A 166 11.00 24.17 9.94
C ARG A 166 12.41 24.34 10.50
N GLY A 167 13.23 25.13 9.82
CA GLY A 167 14.61 25.45 10.23
C GLY A 167 15.58 25.51 9.06
N THR A 168 16.85 25.70 9.38
CA THR A 168 17.96 25.60 8.44
C THR A 168 18.13 24.16 7.93
N ARG A 169 18.85 23.97 6.81
CA ARG A 169 19.13 22.63 6.27
C ARG A 169 19.88 21.74 7.27
N ALA A 170 20.78 22.32 8.07
CA ALA A 170 21.54 21.59 9.08
C ALA A 170 20.64 21.07 10.21
N GLU A 171 19.71 21.90 10.69
CA GLU A 171 18.73 21.50 11.72
C GLU A 171 17.80 20.42 11.19
N GLN A 172 17.26 20.59 9.99
CA GLN A 172 16.41 19.58 9.33
C GLN A 172 17.13 18.24 9.20
N TRP A 173 18.38 18.25 8.72
CA TRP A 173 19.19 17.04 8.60
C TRP A 173 19.48 16.39 9.96
N SER A 174 19.74 17.19 10.99
CA SER A 174 20.01 16.69 12.34
C SER A 174 18.82 15.90 12.92
N ARG A 175 17.59 16.33 12.64
CA ARG A 175 16.34 15.66 13.03
C ARG A 175 16.07 14.42 12.17
N LEU A 176 16.39 14.50 10.88
CA LEU A 176 16.03 13.49 9.91
C LEU A 176 16.98 12.29 9.86
N LYS A 177 18.29 12.48 10.09
CA LYS A 177 19.31 11.44 9.83
C LYS A 177 19.06 10.10 10.52
N ARG A 178 18.60 10.11 11.80
CA ARG A 178 18.34 8.88 12.55
C ARG A 178 17.04 8.19 12.09
N PRO A 179 15.88 8.88 12.04
CA PRO A 179 14.67 8.29 11.46
C PRO A 179 14.87 7.79 10.02
N LEU A 180 15.60 8.55 9.18
CA LEU A 180 15.90 8.15 7.82
C LEU A 180 16.76 6.88 7.76
N ALA A 181 17.78 6.75 8.63
CA ALA A 181 18.58 5.53 8.71
C ALA A 181 17.72 4.32 9.13
N VAL A 182 16.77 4.49 10.05
CA VAL A 182 15.82 3.41 10.42
C VAL A 182 14.91 3.04 9.26
N LEU A 183 14.36 4.03 8.55
CA LEU A 183 13.48 3.79 7.40
C LEU A 183 14.22 3.06 6.28
N VAL A 184 15.39 3.58 5.88
CA VAL A 184 16.21 3.02 4.79
C VAL A 184 16.75 1.65 5.19
N GLY A 185 17.33 1.53 6.39
CA GLY A 185 17.88 0.27 6.88
C GLY A 185 16.82 -0.81 7.05
N GLY A 186 15.66 -0.47 7.61
CA GLY A 186 14.55 -1.40 7.77
C GLY A 186 13.96 -1.84 6.43
N THR A 187 13.75 -0.91 5.50
CA THR A 187 13.23 -1.25 4.16
C THR A 187 14.25 -2.09 3.38
N ALA A 188 15.53 -1.73 3.42
CA ALA A 188 16.61 -2.49 2.78
C ALA A 188 16.76 -3.89 3.38
N LEU A 189 16.58 -4.05 4.69
CA LEU A 189 16.63 -5.36 5.34
C LEU A 189 15.49 -6.28 4.85
N LEU A 190 14.29 -5.71 4.62
CA LEU A 190 13.12 -6.48 4.22
C LEU A 190 13.08 -6.79 2.72
N LEU A 191 13.53 -5.85 1.88
CA LEU A 191 13.52 -5.99 0.43
C LEU A 191 14.83 -6.56 -0.14
N GLY A 192 15.95 -6.28 0.53
CA GLY A 192 17.30 -6.64 0.08
C GLY A 192 17.51 -8.12 -0.21
N PRO A 193 17.04 -9.06 0.64
CA PRO A 193 17.19 -10.49 0.36
C PRO A 193 16.60 -10.91 -0.99
N TRP A 194 15.47 -10.33 -1.39
CA TRP A 194 14.76 -10.67 -2.64
C TRP A 194 15.42 -10.05 -3.86
N LEU A 195 15.92 -8.82 -3.71
CA LEU A 195 16.75 -8.18 -4.72
C LEU A 195 18.06 -8.94 -4.96
N LEU A 196 18.66 -9.50 -3.90
CA LEU A 196 19.88 -10.30 -4.03
C LEU A 196 19.61 -11.70 -4.58
N TRP A 197 18.44 -12.28 -4.27
CA TRP A 197 18.06 -13.60 -4.78
C TRP A 197 17.73 -13.54 -6.28
N ASP A 198 16.87 -12.62 -6.70
CA ASP A 198 16.61 -12.34 -8.12
C ASP A 198 15.97 -10.94 -8.29
N ALA A 199 16.81 -9.94 -8.56
CA ALA A 199 16.36 -8.56 -8.76
C ALA A 199 15.42 -8.40 -9.96
N ALA A 200 15.65 -9.15 -11.04
CA ALA A 200 14.88 -9.00 -12.27
C ALA A 200 13.46 -9.52 -12.07
N ALA A 201 13.32 -10.71 -11.46
CA ALA A 201 12.04 -11.29 -11.11
C ALA A 201 11.29 -10.40 -10.11
N PHE A 202 11.98 -9.93 -9.06
CA PHE A 202 11.40 -9.04 -8.06
C PHE A 202 10.84 -7.76 -8.70
N VAL A 203 11.66 -7.01 -9.44
CA VAL A 203 11.25 -5.72 -10.05
C VAL A 203 10.13 -5.92 -11.07
N ARG A 204 10.19 -6.98 -11.88
CA ARG A 204 9.14 -7.31 -12.85
C ARG A 204 7.79 -7.48 -12.17
N ASP A 205 7.74 -8.26 -11.10
CA ASP A 205 6.49 -8.59 -10.45
C ASP A 205 5.93 -7.42 -9.63
N ILE A 206 6.77 -6.65 -8.93
CA ILE A 206 6.28 -5.55 -8.08
C ILE A 206 6.04 -4.24 -8.84
N THR A 207 6.61 -4.07 -10.03
CA THR A 207 6.56 -2.82 -10.82
C THR A 207 5.97 -3.02 -12.20
N TYR A 208 6.57 -3.85 -13.05
CA TYR A 208 6.18 -3.95 -14.46
C TYR A 208 4.82 -4.63 -14.63
N PHE A 209 4.52 -5.64 -13.82
CA PHE A 209 3.22 -6.28 -13.78
C PHE A 209 2.08 -5.28 -13.51
N GLN A 210 2.37 -4.24 -12.71
CA GLN A 210 1.39 -3.21 -12.32
C GLN A 210 1.29 -2.04 -13.31
N THR A 211 2.28 -1.85 -14.18
CA THR A 211 2.43 -0.63 -15.01
C THR A 211 2.41 -0.88 -16.53
N GLY A 212 2.45 -2.15 -16.96
CA GLY A 212 2.09 -2.56 -18.32
C GLY A 212 3.00 -2.24 -19.53
N PRO A 213 4.31 -1.89 -19.46
CA PRO A 213 5.07 -1.58 -20.69
C PRO A 213 5.55 -2.81 -21.48
N ALA A 214 5.42 -4.02 -20.93
CA ALA A 214 5.88 -5.25 -21.58
C ALA A 214 4.76 -6.29 -21.46
N GLY A 215 4.22 -6.75 -22.60
CA GLY A 215 3.10 -7.68 -22.67
C GLY A 215 3.14 -8.75 -21.57
N GLY A 216 2.18 -8.68 -20.64
CA GLY A 216 2.19 -9.43 -19.38
C GLY A 216 1.67 -8.66 -18.16
N GLY A 217 1.35 -7.37 -18.29
CA GLY A 217 0.73 -6.58 -17.22
C GLY A 217 -0.72 -6.97 -16.91
N TYR A 218 -1.19 -6.63 -15.71
CA TYR A 218 -2.54 -6.90 -15.26
C TYR A 218 -3.59 -6.15 -16.11
N PRO A 219 -4.70 -6.79 -16.55
CA PRO A 219 -5.65 -6.18 -17.47
C PRO A 219 -6.32 -4.92 -16.91
N VAL A 220 -6.69 -4.02 -17.83
CA VAL A 220 -7.50 -2.83 -17.53
C VAL A 220 -8.77 -3.24 -16.80
N SER A 221 -8.97 -2.71 -15.60
CA SER A 221 -10.07 -3.11 -14.72
C SER A 221 -10.33 -2.13 -13.57
N GLY A 222 -11.49 -2.31 -12.92
CA GLY A 222 -11.93 -1.49 -11.81
C GLY A 222 -12.54 -0.16 -12.28
N PHE A 223 -12.11 0.94 -11.68
CA PHE A 223 -12.63 2.29 -11.93
C PHE A 223 -11.52 3.28 -12.31
N SER A 224 -10.50 2.80 -13.01
CA SER A 224 -9.40 3.65 -13.50
C SER A 224 -9.81 4.47 -14.72
N PHE A 225 -9.03 5.51 -15.01
CA PHE A 225 -9.06 6.25 -16.27
C PHE A 225 -8.90 5.33 -17.49
N ALA A 226 -8.14 4.24 -17.37
CA ALA A 226 -7.97 3.26 -18.44
C ALA A 226 -9.30 2.61 -18.86
N VAL A 227 -10.22 2.37 -17.92
CA VAL A 227 -11.56 1.83 -18.24
C VAL A 227 -12.36 2.81 -19.10
N LEU A 228 -12.23 4.11 -18.84
CA LEU A 228 -12.85 5.14 -19.69
C LEU A 228 -12.24 5.17 -21.09
N LEU A 229 -10.93 5.05 -21.21
CA LEU A 229 -10.26 4.97 -22.51
C LEU A 229 -10.70 3.74 -23.31
N LEU A 230 -10.88 2.59 -22.64
CA LEU A 230 -11.39 1.37 -23.27
C LEU A 230 -12.84 1.54 -23.73
N ALA A 231 -13.70 2.11 -22.86
CA ALA A 231 -15.10 2.35 -23.18
C ALA A 231 -15.29 3.35 -24.34
N LEU A 232 -14.40 4.32 -24.48
CA LEU A 232 -14.39 5.30 -25.56
C LEU A 232 -13.72 4.78 -26.85
N GLY A 233 -13.16 3.56 -26.83
CA GLY A 233 -12.45 2.97 -27.97
C GLY A 233 -11.11 3.66 -28.28
N VAL A 234 -10.50 4.35 -27.32
CA VAL A 234 -9.14 4.90 -27.46
C VAL A 234 -8.10 3.77 -27.38
N ILE A 235 -8.32 2.82 -26.46
CA ILE A 235 -7.65 1.51 -26.45
C ILE A 235 -8.65 0.45 -26.86
N GLN A 236 -8.19 -0.54 -27.61
CA GLN A 236 -9.00 -1.60 -28.21
C GLN A 236 -9.05 -2.89 -27.37
N SER A 237 -8.06 -3.09 -26.50
CA SER A 237 -7.95 -4.29 -25.66
C SER A 237 -7.61 -3.97 -24.20
N PRO A 238 -8.10 -4.73 -23.21
CA PRO A 238 -7.68 -4.60 -21.82
C PRO A 238 -6.20 -4.89 -21.55
N LEU A 239 -5.52 -5.56 -22.48
CA LEU A 239 -4.09 -5.86 -22.40
C LEU A 239 -3.25 -4.93 -23.27
N GLU A 240 -3.87 -3.94 -23.92
CA GLU A 240 -3.17 -3.01 -24.79
C GLU A 240 -2.19 -2.15 -23.99
N THR A 241 -0.95 -2.08 -24.49
CA THR A 241 0.06 -1.19 -23.91
C THR A 241 -0.29 0.26 -24.19
N PHE A 242 -0.42 1.07 -23.14
CA PHE A 242 -0.74 2.48 -23.23
C PHE A 242 0.15 3.29 -22.27
N PRO A 243 0.57 4.53 -22.62
CA PRO A 243 1.51 5.30 -21.81
C PRO A 243 0.81 5.99 -20.61
N TYR A 244 0.21 5.20 -19.72
CA TYR A 244 -0.50 5.68 -18.51
C TYR A 244 0.36 6.59 -17.63
N TRP A 245 1.66 6.33 -17.57
CA TRP A 245 2.62 7.10 -16.79
C TRP A 245 2.65 8.60 -17.16
N LEU A 246 2.34 8.96 -18.42
CA LEU A 246 2.25 10.37 -18.83
C LEU A 246 1.13 11.09 -18.07
N PHE A 247 -0.04 10.45 -17.96
CA PHE A 247 -1.20 10.99 -17.24
C PHE A 247 -0.97 10.97 -15.73
N GLN A 248 -0.35 9.91 -15.21
CA GLN A 248 0.08 9.84 -13.81
C GLN A 248 1.03 10.98 -13.46
N LEU A 249 2.06 11.25 -14.26
CA LEU A 249 2.98 12.36 -14.03
C LEU A 249 2.26 13.72 -14.13
N ALA A 250 1.44 13.91 -15.18
CA ALA A 250 0.71 15.15 -15.40
C ALA A 250 -0.24 15.50 -14.24
N ALA A 251 -0.92 14.52 -13.65
CA ALA A 251 -1.83 14.75 -12.53
C ALA A 251 -1.13 14.74 -11.17
N ALA A 252 -0.26 13.75 -10.93
CA ALA A 252 0.30 13.50 -9.62
C ALA A 252 1.49 14.41 -9.28
N LEU A 253 2.31 14.82 -10.25
CA LEU A 253 3.47 15.69 -9.98
C LEU A 253 3.05 17.10 -9.52
N PRO A 254 2.12 17.82 -10.20
CA PRO A 254 1.64 19.10 -9.70
C PRO A 254 1.01 18.98 -8.32
N LEU A 255 0.20 17.93 -8.10
CA LEU A 255 -0.44 17.64 -6.82
C LEU A 255 0.58 17.42 -5.71
N LEU A 256 1.62 16.62 -5.96
CA LEU A 256 2.71 16.39 -5.02
C LEU A 256 3.42 17.71 -4.66
N ILE A 257 3.73 18.53 -5.65
CA ILE A 257 4.39 19.84 -5.42
C ILE A 257 3.50 20.75 -4.58
N ILE A 258 2.20 20.85 -4.89
CA ILE A 258 1.25 21.69 -4.15
C ILE A 258 1.12 21.19 -2.71
N MET A 259 0.94 19.88 -2.50
CA MET A 259 0.78 19.31 -1.17
C MET A 259 2.06 19.36 -0.34
N LEU A 260 3.25 19.18 -0.92
CA LEU A 260 4.52 19.37 -0.20
C LEU A 260 4.75 20.85 0.15
N ARG A 261 4.39 21.79 -0.74
CA ARG A 261 4.43 23.21 -0.41
C ARG A 261 3.50 23.54 0.76
N ARG A 262 2.31 22.95 0.79
CA ARG A 262 1.38 23.08 1.91
C ARG A 262 1.96 22.46 3.18
N GLN A 263 2.47 21.24 3.12
CA GLN A 263 3.11 20.54 4.25
C GLN A 263 4.27 21.35 4.85
N ARG A 264 5.03 22.07 4.02
CA ARG A 264 6.09 22.97 4.49
C ARG A 264 5.56 24.14 5.29
N ARG A 265 4.45 24.72 4.82
CA ARG A 265 3.81 25.90 5.42
C ARG A 265 3.04 25.52 6.66
N GLU A 266 2.41 24.36 6.67
CA GLU A 266 1.58 23.85 7.76
C GLU A 266 2.00 22.40 8.08
N PRO A 267 3.10 22.18 8.82
CA PRO A 267 3.55 20.84 9.18
C PRO A 267 2.54 20.18 10.13
N SER A 268 1.68 19.34 9.59
CA SER A 268 0.70 18.59 10.37
C SER A 268 0.51 17.19 9.83
N VAL A 269 -0.04 16.33 10.69
CA VAL A 269 -0.47 14.98 10.31
C VAL A 269 -1.60 15.03 9.28
N THR A 270 -2.51 16.02 9.37
CA THR A 270 -3.62 16.19 8.42
C THR A 270 -3.09 16.37 7.01
N VAL A 271 -2.19 17.33 6.82
CA VAL A 271 -1.66 17.65 5.48
C VAL A 271 -0.83 16.49 4.95
N MET A 272 -0.13 15.74 5.83
CA MET A 272 0.59 14.54 5.46
C MET A 272 -0.35 13.45 4.91
N LEU A 273 -1.43 13.15 5.63
CA LEU A 273 -2.39 12.11 5.24
C LEU A 273 -3.23 12.53 4.02
N MET A 274 -3.69 13.79 3.98
CA MET A 274 -4.40 14.35 2.81
C MET A 274 -3.50 14.30 1.57
N GLY A 275 -2.26 14.77 1.68
CA GLY A 275 -1.30 14.77 0.59
C GLY A 275 -1.02 13.36 0.08
N ALA A 276 -0.75 12.42 1.00
CA ALA A 276 -0.48 11.03 0.65
C ALA A 276 -1.69 10.35 0.00
N GLY A 277 -2.90 10.52 0.54
CA GLY A 277 -4.10 9.88 -0.01
C GLY A 277 -4.54 10.47 -1.35
N LEU A 278 -4.48 11.80 -1.52
CA LEU A 278 -4.75 12.44 -2.82
C LEU A 278 -3.71 12.04 -3.87
N PHE A 279 -2.42 12.00 -3.50
CA PHE A 279 -1.36 11.57 -4.40
C PHE A 279 -1.51 10.09 -4.80
N THR A 280 -1.86 9.22 -3.85
CA THR A 280 -2.18 7.80 -4.12
C THR A 280 -3.38 7.67 -5.06
N PHE A 281 -4.44 8.47 -4.83
CA PHE A 281 -5.60 8.51 -5.72
C PHE A 281 -5.21 8.93 -7.14
N ALA A 282 -4.43 10.01 -7.30
CA ALA A 282 -4.01 10.47 -8.62
C ALA A 282 -3.19 9.41 -9.37
N ILE A 283 -2.22 8.77 -8.71
CA ILE A 283 -1.43 7.70 -9.33
C ILE A 283 -2.30 6.49 -9.69
N GLY A 284 -3.16 6.04 -8.77
CA GLY A 284 -4.01 4.86 -8.97
C GLY A 284 -5.14 5.09 -9.98
N PHE A 285 -5.77 6.25 -9.98
CA PHE A 285 -6.83 6.56 -10.94
C PHE A 285 -6.29 6.56 -12.37
N PHE A 286 -5.09 7.09 -12.58
CA PHE A 286 -4.45 7.11 -13.91
C PHE A 286 -3.61 5.85 -14.23
N SER A 287 -3.60 4.81 -13.38
CA SER A 287 -2.97 3.53 -13.71
C SER A 287 -3.87 2.63 -14.57
N GLN A 288 -3.30 1.53 -15.06
CA GLN A 288 -3.99 0.52 -15.87
C GLN A 288 -5.23 -0.05 -15.17
N PHE A 289 -5.15 -0.30 -13.87
CA PHE A 289 -6.29 -0.75 -13.06
C PHE A 289 -6.42 0.05 -11.76
N PHE A 290 -7.64 0.12 -11.22
CA PHE A 290 -7.91 0.76 -9.93
C PHE A 290 -9.15 0.17 -9.28
N HIS A 291 -8.97 -0.76 -8.33
CA HIS A 291 -10.05 -1.51 -7.72
C HIS A 291 -10.73 -0.77 -6.55
N ASP A 292 -11.94 -1.20 -6.23
CA ASP A 292 -12.78 -0.72 -5.11
C ASP A 292 -12.06 -0.70 -3.76
N ASN A 293 -11.26 -1.74 -3.46
CA ASN A 293 -10.47 -1.82 -2.24
C ASN A 293 -9.48 -0.65 -2.09
N TYR A 294 -8.98 -0.09 -3.20
CA TYR A 294 -8.11 1.09 -3.19
C TYR A 294 -8.89 2.37 -2.84
N PHE A 295 -10.12 2.53 -3.35
CA PHE A 295 -11.01 3.60 -2.89
C PHE A 295 -11.29 3.48 -1.41
N GLY A 296 -11.61 2.28 -0.93
CA GLY A 296 -11.83 2.03 0.48
C GLY A 296 -10.64 2.48 1.32
N PHE A 297 -9.43 2.12 0.90
CA PHE A 297 -8.20 2.51 1.58
C PHE A 297 -8.03 4.04 1.58
N ILE A 298 -8.20 4.72 0.45
CA ILE A 298 -8.06 6.18 0.35
C ILE A 298 -9.11 6.89 1.22
N ILE A 299 -10.35 6.42 1.24
CA ILE A 299 -11.41 6.93 2.13
C ILE A 299 -10.99 6.77 3.59
N ALA A 300 -10.41 5.63 3.97
CA ALA A 300 -9.89 5.43 5.32
C ALA A 300 -8.74 6.40 5.65
N VAL A 301 -7.82 6.66 4.70
CA VAL A 301 -6.76 7.68 4.88
C VAL A 301 -7.35 9.08 5.06
N MET A 302 -8.36 9.45 4.26
CA MET A 302 -9.04 10.75 4.40
C MET A 302 -9.78 10.86 5.72
N ALA A 303 -10.42 9.79 6.19
CA ALA A 303 -11.10 9.74 7.47
C ALA A 303 -10.10 9.92 8.63
N LEU A 304 -8.93 9.27 8.57
CA LEU A 304 -7.85 9.48 9.53
C LEU A 304 -7.37 10.94 9.53
N ALA A 305 -7.26 11.57 8.37
CA ALA A 305 -6.86 12.97 8.26
C ALA A 305 -7.89 13.94 8.85
N GLN A 306 -9.18 13.67 8.63
CA GLN A 306 -10.29 14.54 9.01
C GLN A 306 -10.70 14.38 10.48
N PHE A 307 -10.77 13.14 10.97
CA PHE A 307 -11.30 12.82 12.29
C PHE A 307 -10.21 12.49 13.31
N GLY A 308 -9.00 12.13 12.86
CA GLY A 308 -7.85 11.99 13.75
C GLY A 308 -7.42 13.34 14.33
N GLU A 309 -7.02 13.35 15.60
CA GLU A 309 -6.37 14.49 16.22
C GLU A 309 -5.03 14.74 15.58
N THR A 310 -4.85 15.96 15.12
CA THR A 310 -3.65 16.36 14.43
C THR A 310 -2.91 17.33 15.30
N THR A 311 -1.80 16.87 15.87
CA THR A 311 -0.88 17.75 16.57
C THR A 311 -0.32 18.74 15.55
N GLU A 312 -0.60 20.03 15.70
CA GLU A 312 0.18 21.04 15.01
C GLU A 312 1.60 20.98 15.60
N LEU A 313 2.57 20.64 14.76
CA LEU A 313 3.96 20.62 15.16
C LEU A 313 4.51 22.02 14.89
N GLY A 314 4.28 22.91 15.85
CA GLY A 314 4.98 24.20 15.96
C GLY A 314 6.48 24.02 16.13
#